data_AF-A0A916SAB3-F1
#
_entry.id   AF-A0A916SAB3-F1
#
_cell.length_a   1.000
_cell.length_b   1.000
_cell.length_c   1.000
_cell.angle_alpha   90.00
_cell.angle_beta   90.00
_cell.angle_gamma   90.00
#
_symmetry.space_group_name_H-M   'P 1'
#
loop_
_entity.id
_entity.type
_entity.pdbx_description
1 polymer ?
#
loop_
_entity_poly.entity_id
_entity_poly.type
_entity_poly.pdbx_seq_one_letter_code
_entity_poly.pdbx_strand_id
1 'polypeptide(L)'
;MGFGSHWKAWTQRATTWPSALRQAVSKSYKHSKDKRDGDRYVALPHVVIDSPSYRALGYAARALLLDIARQYTGSNNGRLVACAKYLKPMGWRSHDTVSRALTEVKDAGLLIETRMGMRPNRAAWFALGWYALDVTDGIDLDPKTYRTGQYRLAALNPKVGVGRV
;
A
#
# COMPACT_ATOMS: atom_id res chain seq x y z
N MET A 1 27.35 -69.95 0.93
CA MET A 1 26.21 -69.74 0.01
C MET A 1 24.94 -69.67 0.84
N GLY A 2 24.24 -68.55 0.79
CA GLY A 2 23.07 -68.25 1.64
C GLY A 2 22.74 -66.77 1.54
N PHE A 3 22.21 -66.37 0.38
CA PHE A 3 21.72 -65.02 0.10
C PHE A 3 20.43 -64.77 0.91
N GLY A 4 20.44 -63.74 1.75
CA GLY A 4 19.28 -63.21 2.45
C GLY A 4 19.12 -61.72 2.13
N SER A 5 18.37 -61.46 1.08
CA SER A 5 18.07 -60.15 0.53
C SER A 5 17.13 -59.33 1.43
N HIS A 6 17.11 -58.02 1.16
CA HIS A 6 15.93 -57.15 1.20
C HIS A 6 15.67 -56.37 2.51
N TRP A 7 16.40 -55.26 2.69
CA TRP A 7 15.87 -54.11 3.43
C TRP A 7 15.15 -53.19 2.42
N LYS A 8 13.83 -53.03 2.61
CA LYS A 8 12.99 -52.13 1.81
C LYS A 8 12.88 -50.77 2.50
N ALA A 9 13.06 -49.72 1.71
CA ALA A 9 12.33 -48.45 1.71
C ALA A 9 12.11 -47.70 3.04
N TRP A 10 12.95 -46.68 3.29
CA TRP A 10 12.55 -45.48 4.01
C TRP A 10 12.30 -44.36 2.98
N THR A 11 11.08 -44.29 2.46
CA THR A 11 10.58 -43.14 1.71
C THR A 11 10.05 -42.11 2.70
N GLN A 12 10.85 -41.08 2.98
CA GLN A 12 10.35 -39.86 3.61
C GLN A 12 9.46 -39.11 2.61
N ARG A 13 8.17 -39.49 2.53
CA ARG A 13 7.13 -38.64 1.97
C ARG A 13 6.85 -37.55 2.99
N ALA A 14 7.45 -36.38 2.78
CA ALA A 14 7.05 -35.16 3.44
C ALA A 14 5.53 -34.96 3.24
N THR A 15 4.86 -34.86 4.36
CA THR A 15 3.43 -34.71 4.56
C THR A 15 2.85 -33.65 3.61
N THR A 16 2.06 -34.10 2.64
CA THR A 16 1.21 -33.23 1.84
C THR A 16 0.16 -32.61 2.75
N TRP A 17 0.12 -31.28 2.79
CA TRP A 17 -0.90 -30.53 3.52
C TRP A 17 -2.28 -30.82 2.89
N PRO A 18 -3.34 -31.09 3.67
CA PRO A 18 -4.67 -31.24 3.12
C PRO A 18 -5.14 -29.91 2.51
N SER A 19 -5.58 -29.96 1.26
CA SER A 19 -6.17 -28.88 0.45
C SER A 19 -7.39 -28.15 1.09
N ALA A 20 -7.73 -28.43 2.34
CA ALA A 20 -8.99 -28.03 2.98
C ALA A 20 -8.93 -26.71 3.77
N LEU A 21 -7.80 -25.99 3.79
CA LEU A 21 -7.69 -24.71 4.47
C LEU A 21 -7.16 -23.63 3.52
N ARG A 22 -8.10 -22.93 2.86
CA ARG A 22 -8.10 -21.49 2.49
C ARG A 22 -8.97 -21.21 1.25
N GLN A 23 -10.22 -21.64 1.28
CA GLN A 23 -11.27 -20.84 0.63
C GLN A 23 -12.08 -20.19 1.74
N ALA A 24 -11.58 -19.08 2.26
CA ALA A 24 -12.48 -18.10 2.85
C ALA A 24 -13.29 -17.54 1.68
N VAL A 25 -14.48 -18.12 1.45
CA VAL A 25 -15.47 -17.55 0.54
C VAL A 25 -15.72 -16.12 1.00
N SER A 26 -15.29 -15.14 0.23
CA SER A 26 -15.69 -13.75 0.49
C SER A 26 -17.20 -13.70 0.31
N LYS A 27 -17.94 -13.36 1.38
CA LYS A 27 -19.36 -13.01 1.27
C LYS A 27 -19.43 -11.73 0.45
N SER A 28 -19.52 -11.87 -0.88
CA SER A 28 -19.90 -10.77 -1.74
C SER A 28 -21.34 -10.41 -1.40
N TYR A 29 -21.56 -9.17 -0.97
CA TYR A 29 -22.92 -8.68 -0.77
C TYR A 29 -23.66 -8.75 -2.11
N LYS A 30 -24.75 -9.54 -2.16
CA LYS A 30 -25.63 -9.62 -3.33
C LYS A 30 -26.04 -8.20 -3.74
N HIS A 31 -25.96 -7.89 -5.03
CA HIS A 31 -26.26 -6.56 -5.60
C HIS A 31 -25.29 -5.43 -5.16
N SER A 32 -24.10 -5.73 -4.67
CA SER A 32 -23.12 -4.69 -4.30
C SER A 32 -22.71 -3.79 -5.47
N LYS A 33 -22.74 -4.31 -6.70
CA LYS A 33 -22.54 -3.52 -7.92
C LYS A 33 -23.72 -2.58 -8.19
N ASP A 34 -24.94 -3.09 -8.07
CA ASP A 34 -26.17 -2.31 -8.33
C ASP A 34 -26.41 -1.21 -7.28
N LYS A 35 -25.76 -1.31 -6.12
CA LYS A 35 -25.86 -0.36 -5.01
C LYS A 35 -24.87 0.81 -5.08
N ARG A 36 -23.96 0.84 -6.05
CA ARG A 36 -22.94 1.90 -6.16
C ARG A 36 -22.75 2.36 -7.60
N ASP A 37 -22.50 3.65 -7.77
CA ASP A 37 -22.20 4.20 -9.09
C ASP A 37 -20.77 3.83 -9.55
N GLY A 38 -20.61 3.65 -10.86
CA GLY A 38 -19.36 3.39 -11.55
C GLY A 38 -18.64 2.06 -11.23
N ASP A 39 -17.65 1.73 -12.06
CA ASP A 39 -16.93 0.44 -11.92
C ASP A 39 -15.84 0.46 -10.84
N ARG A 40 -15.10 1.57 -10.73
CA ARG A 40 -13.90 1.70 -9.88
C ARG A 40 -14.10 2.69 -8.75
N TYR A 41 -13.47 2.40 -7.61
CA TYR A 41 -13.52 3.22 -6.40
C TYR A 41 -12.18 3.16 -5.68
N VAL A 42 -11.92 4.16 -4.82
CA VAL A 42 -10.80 4.10 -3.88
C VAL A 42 -11.21 3.25 -2.70
N ALA A 43 -10.64 2.06 -2.59
CA ALA A 43 -10.84 1.19 -1.44
C ALA A 43 -9.87 1.61 -0.33
N LEU A 44 -10.38 2.36 0.64
CA LEU A 44 -9.66 2.71 1.87
C LEU A 44 -10.21 1.86 3.02
N PRO A 45 -9.48 0.83 3.50
CA PRO A 45 -9.96 -0.04 4.56
C PRO A 45 -10.21 0.72 5.87
N HIS A 46 -11.22 0.30 6.64
CA HIS A 46 -11.50 0.89 7.98
C HIS A 46 -10.28 0.83 8.89
N VAL A 47 -9.50 -0.26 8.88
CA VAL A 47 -8.25 -0.35 9.67
C VAL A 47 -7.22 0.74 9.33
N VAL A 48 -7.27 1.30 8.11
CA VAL A 48 -6.45 2.46 7.73
C VAL A 48 -7.07 3.74 8.28
N ILE A 49 -8.38 3.94 8.07
CA ILE A 49 -9.11 5.14 8.52
C ILE A 49 -9.03 5.31 10.04
N ASP A 50 -9.15 4.21 10.76
CA ASP A 50 -9.17 4.17 12.22
C ASP A 50 -7.76 4.12 12.82
N SER A 51 -6.72 4.02 11.98
CA SER A 51 -5.33 3.99 12.45
C SER A 51 -4.91 5.33 13.05
N PRO A 52 -4.07 5.34 14.11
CA PRO A 52 -3.54 6.57 14.68
C PRO A 52 -2.87 7.47 13.64
N SER A 53 -2.11 6.89 12.70
CA SER A 53 -1.45 7.59 11.61
C SER A 53 -2.43 8.37 10.72
N TYR A 54 -3.52 7.74 10.26
CA TYR A 54 -4.51 8.44 9.43
C TYR A 54 -5.26 9.50 10.22
N ARG A 55 -5.62 9.19 11.48
CA ARG A 55 -6.31 10.14 12.36
C ARG A 55 -5.46 11.37 12.69
N ALA A 56 -4.14 11.24 12.73
CA ALA A 56 -3.21 12.36 12.94
C ALA A 56 -3.01 13.26 11.70
N LEU A 57 -3.34 12.78 10.49
CA LEU A 57 -3.17 13.57 9.28
C LEU A 57 -4.04 14.83 9.26
N GLY A 58 -3.47 15.94 8.82
CA GLY A 58 -4.17 17.15 8.43
C GLY A 58 -5.03 16.97 7.17
N TYR A 59 -5.98 17.88 6.96
CA TYR A 59 -6.95 17.80 5.87
C TYR A 59 -6.31 17.69 4.48
N ALA A 60 -5.24 18.46 4.22
CA ALA A 60 -4.54 18.44 2.95
C ALA A 60 -3.84 17.08 2.70
N ALA A 61 -3.19 16.51 3.72
CA ALA A 61 -2.58 15.18 3.62
C ALA A 61 -3.60 14.08 3.34
N ARG A 62 -4.78 14.12 4.00
CA ARG A 62 -5.87 13.18 3.72
C ARG A 62 -6.40 13.30 2.29
N ALA A 63 -6.62 14.53 1.81
CA ALA A 63 -7.06 14.77 0.43
C ALA A 63 -6.03 14.27 -0.59
N LEU A 64 -4.74 14.59 -0.37
CA LEU A 64 -3.66 14.17 -1.26
C LEU A 64 -3.55 12.63 -1.31
N LEU A 65 -3.67 11.96 -0.16
CA LEU A 65 -3.66 10.50 -0.10
C LEU A 65 -4.78 9.89 -0.95
N LEU A 66 -5.99 10.45 -0.91
CA LEU A 66 -7.11 9.97 -1.72
C LEU A 66 -6.87 10.20 -3.21
N ASP A 67 -6.37 11.37 -3.61
CA ASP A 67 -6.05 11.68 -5.01
C ASP A 67 -4.94 10.78 -5.57
N ILE A 68 -3.94 10.44 -4.75
CA ILE A 68 -2.90 9.48 -5.13
C ILE A 68 -3.50 8.06 -5.19
N ALA A 69 -4.29 7.66 -4.19
CA ALA A 69 -4.91 6.34 -4.16
C ALA A 69 -5.87 6.09 -5.34
N ARG A 70 -6.46 7.15 -5.89
CA ARG A 70 -7.31 7.10 -7.09
C ARG A 70 -6.60 6.58 -8.35
N GLN A 71 -5.26 6.63 -8.38
CA GLN A 71 -4.44 6.08 -9.47
C GLN A 71 -4.33 4.56 -9.41
N TYR A 72 -4.65 3.94 -8.27
CA TYR A 72 -4.51 2.52 -8.11
C TYR A 72 -5.52 1.76 -8.97
N THR A 73 -5.03 0.76 -9.71
CA THR A 73 -5.81 -0.05 -10.66
C THR A 73 -5.84 -1.52 -10.31
N GLY A 74 -5.23 -1.93 -9.19
CA GLY A 74 -5.14 -3.31 -8.75
C GLY A 74 -3.80 -4.00 -9.06
N SER A 75 -2.94 -3.39 -9.89
CA SER A 75 -1.67 -3.99 -10.33
C SER A 75 -0.52 -3.01 -10.47
N ASN A 76 -0.70 -1.75 -10.05
CA ASN A 76 0.29 -0.69 -10.21
C ASN A 76 0.75 -0.07 -8.88
N ASN A 77 0.53 -0.74 -7.74
CA ASN A 77 1.04 -0.25 -6.47
C ASN A 77 2.58 -0.25 -6.49
N GLY A 78 3.20 0.90 -6.23
CA GLY A 78 4.64 1.14 -6.45
C GLY A 78 4.96 1.96 -7.71
N ARG A 79 3.94 2.39 -8.46
CA ARG A 79 4.11 3.30 -9.61
C ARG A 79 3.14 4.49 -9.58
N LEU A 80 2.64 4.84 -8.41
CA LEU A 80 1.75 5.99 -8.23
C LEU A 80 2.57 7.29 -8.18
N VAL A 81 2.04 8.40 -8.67
CA VAL A 81 2.78 9.68 -8.75
C VAL A 81 2.11 10.80 -7.96
N ALA A 82 2.91 11.72 -7.43
CA ALA A 82 2.44 12.97 -6.82
C ALA A 82 2.94 14.21 -7.60
N CYS A 83 3.15 14.07 -8.92
CA CYS A 83 3.72 15.14 -9.74
C CYS A 83 2.66 16.18 -10.14
N ALA A 84 3.12 17.41 -10.41
CA ALA A 84 2.23 18.51 -10.78
C ALA A 84 1.36 18.22 -12.02
N LYS A 85 1.86 17.44 -12.98
CA LYS A 85 1.09 17.03 -14.16
C LYS A 85 -0.17 16.23 -13.79
N TYR A 86 -0.08 15.39 -12.76
CA TYR A 86 -1.20 14.59 -12.27
C TYR A 86 -2.10 15.41 -11.33
N LEU A 87 -1.51 16.20 -10.42
CA LEU A 87 -2.26 16.88 -9.36
C LEU A 87 -2.94 18.18 -9.80
N LYS A 88 -2.41 18.91 -10.79
CA LYS A 88 -3.02 20.17 -11.26
C LYS A 88 -4.46 19.98 -11.77
N PRO A 89 -4.76 18.97 -12.62
CA PRO A 89 -6.15 18.69 -13.02
C PRO A 89 -7.08 18.33 -11.85
N MET A 90 -6.55 17.81 -10.74
CA MET A 90 -7.31 17.51 -9.52
C MET A 90 -7.54 18.76 -8.64
N GLY A 91 -7.10 19.94 -9.08
CA GLY A 91 -7.32 21.21 -8.37
C GLY A 91 -6.17 21.65 -7.47
N TRP A 92 -5.05 20.93 -7.41
CA TRP A 92 -3.88 21.34 -6.63
C TRP A 92 -3.13 22.49 -7.29
N ARG A 93 -3.11 23.66 -6.62
CA ARG A 93 -2.48 24.88 -7.12
C ARG A 93 -1.16 25.20 -6.42
N SER A 94 -1.04 24.87 -5.14
CA SER A 94 0.11 25.20 -4.31
C SER A 94 1.10 24.04 -4.22
N HIS A 95 2.31 24.24 -4.75
CA HIS A 95 3.40 23.29 -4.63
C HIS A 95 3.78 23.03 -3.17
N ASP A 96 3.83 24.08 -2.35
CA ASP A 96 4.21 23.97 -0.94
C ASP A 96 3.19 23.15 -0.13
N THR A 97 1.90 23.30 -0.44
CA THR A 97 0.85 22.51 0.19
C THR A 97 0.99 21.03 -0.20
N VAL A 98 1.23 20.73 -1.48
CA VAL A 98 1.49 19.36 -1.94
C VAL A 98 2.72 18.78 -1.24
N SER A 99 3.82 19.54 -1.17
CA SER A 99 5.08 19.11 -0.56
C SER A 99 4.89 18.76 0.92
N ARG A 100 4.27 19.66 1.70
CA ARG A 100 3.98 19.42 3.13
C ARG A 100 3.05 18.24 3.35
N ALA A 101 1.98 18.14 2.56
CA ALA A 101 1.03 17.04 2.62
C ALA A 101 1.70 15.70 2.26
N LEU A 102 2.54 15.67 1.23
CA LEU A 102 3.25 14.47 0.79
C LEU A 102 4.22 13.97 1.87
N THR A 103 5.02 14.86 2.45
CA THR A 103 5.91 14.53 3.58
C THR A 103 5.11 13.95 4.73
N GLU A 104 4.01 14.58 5.12
CA GLU A 104 3.16 14.11 6.21
C GLU A 104 2.58 12.70 5.97
N VAL A 105 2.08 12.42 4.77
CA VAL A 105 1.53 11.09 4.42
C VAL A 105 2.65 10.03 4.41
N LYS A 106 3.86 10.39 3.97
CA LYS A 106 5.03 9.51 3.99
C LYS A 106 5.46 9.17 5.42
N ASP A 107 5.62 10.18 6.25
CA ASP A 107 6.03 10.03 7.65
C ASP A 107 5.02 9.19 8.45
N ALA A 108 3.73 9.30 8.09
CA ALA A 108 2.66 8.49 8.68
C ALA A 108 2.67 7.01 8.24
N GLY A 109 3.52 6.61 7.29
CA GLY A 109 3.59 5.25 6.76
C GLY A 109 2.38 4.85 5.91
N LEU A 110 1.61 5.83 5.42
CA LEU A 110 0.44 5.63 4.56
C LEU A 110 0.82 5.61 3.08
N LEU A 111 1.91 6.27 2.72
CA LEU A 111 2.50 6.27 1.39
C LEU A 111 3.99 5.97 1.49
N ILE A 112 4.48 4.99 0.74
CA ILE A 112 5.88 4.58 0.73
C ILE A 112 6.50 5.05 -0.58
N GLU A 113 7.60 5.78 -0.51
CA GLU A 113 8.38 6.12 -1.70
C GLU A 113 9.10 4.87 -2.21
N THR A 114 8.82 4.52 -3.45
CA THR A 114 9.39 3.34 -4.12
C THR A 114 10.45 3.72 -5.14
N ARG A 115 10.39 4.94 -5.68
CA ARG A 115 11.40 5.48 -6.59
C ARG A 115 11.66 6.94 -6.29
N MET A 116 12.93 7.31 -6.20
CA MET A 116 13.39 8.67 -5.98
C MET A 116 13.14 9.53 -7.21
N GLY A 117 12.54 10.70 -6.98
CA GLY A 117 12.42 11.73 -8.01
C GLY A 117 13.76 12.41 -8.28
N MET A 118 14.09 12.66 -9.54
CA MET A 118 15.30 13.40 -9.94
C MET A 118 14.97 14.35 -11.08
N ARG A 119 15.53 15.57 -11.04
CA ARG A 119 15.42 16.51 -12.16
C ARG A 119 16.37 16.09 -13.31
N PRO A 120 16.04 16.38 -14.57
CA PRO A 120 14.75 16.93 -15.03
C PRO A 120 13.66 15.87 -15.27
N ASN A 121 14.03 14.61 -15.56
CA ASN A 121 13.12 13.64 -16.19
C ASN A 121 12.87 12.35 -15.39
N ARG A 122 12.86 12.41 -14.05
CA ARG A 122 12.52 11.25 -13.21
C ARG A 122 11.48 11.60 -12.16
N ALA A 123 10.25 11.13 -12.36
CA ALA A 123 9.19 11.29 -11.36
C ALA A 123 9.38 10.31 -10.21
N ALA A 124 9.16 10.79 -8.97
CA ALA A 124 9.06 9.92 -7.81
C ALA A 124 7.86 8.98 -7.94
N TRP A 125 8.02 7.75 -7.48
CA TRP A 125 6.94 6.76 -7.41
C TRP A 125 6.62 6.38 -5.99
N PHE A 126 5.36 6.01 -5.79
CA PHE A 126 4.81 5.71 -4.48
C PHE A 126 3.96 4.45 -4.49
N ALA A 127 3.88 3.82 -3.31
CA ALA A 127 3.00 2.71 -3.00
C ALA A 127 2.09 3.07 -1.81
N LEU A 128 0.83 2.63 -1.85
CA LEU A 128 -0.11 2.71 -0.75
C LEU A 128 0.26 1.67 0.32
N GLY A 129 0.46 2.12 1.55
CA GLY A 129 0.99 1.28 2.63
C GLY A 129 0.07 0.16 3.11
N TRP A 130 -1.18 0.12 2.66
CA TRP A 130 -2.12 -0.96 2.97
C TRP A 130 -2.27 -2.01 1.86
N TYR A 131 -1.59 -1.83 0.73
CA TYR A 131 -1.53 -2.83 -0.34
C TYR A 131 -0.13 -3.45 -0.42
N ALA A 132 -0.07 -4.70 -0.86
CA ALA A 132 1.18 -5.33 -1.27
C ALA A 132 1.81 -4.54 -2.43
N LEU A 133 3.12 -4.64 -2.58
CA LEU A 133 3.82 -4.03 -3.70
C LEU A 133 3.54 -4.84 -4.97
N ASP A 134 3.04 -4.20 -6.02
CA ASP A 134 2.77 -4.87 -7.31
C ASP A 134 3.94 -4.69 -8.28
N VAL A 135 4.62 -3.55 -8.22
CA VAL A 135 5.68 -3.17 -9.15
C VAL A 135 7.04 -3.34 -8.47
N THR A 136 7.89 -4.16 -9.08
CA THR A 136 9.31 -4.34 -8.68
C THR A 136 10.29 -3.79 -9.71
N ASP A 137 9.82 -3.50 -10.92
CA ASP A 137 10.67 -2.98 -11.99
C ASP A 137 10.80 -1.45 -11.94
N GLY A 138 12.05 -0.98 -12.00
CA GLY A 138 12.41 0.43 -12.03
C GLY A 138 12.24 1.18 -10.71
N ILE A 139 11.98 0.48 -9.60
CA ILE A 139 11.94 1.05 -8.25
C ILE A 139 13.36 1.09 -7.64
N ASP A 140 13.60 2.02 -6.73
CA ASP A 140 14.86 2.16 -5.98
C ASP A 140 14.83 1.42 -4.63
N LEU A 141 13.63 1.13 -4.12
CA LEU A 141 13.43 0.40 -2.86
C LEU A 141 13.62 -1.10 -3.07
N ASP A 142 14.32 -1.78 -2.15
CA ASP A 142 14.40 -3.26 -2.16
C ASP A 142 13.00 -3.86 -1.85
N PRO A 143 12.37 -4.60 -2.80
CA PRO A 143 11.07 -5.23 -2.58
C PRO A 143 11.01 -6.09 -1.30
N LYS A 144 12.13 -6.71 -0.90
CA LYS A 144 12.20 -7.56 0.29
C LYS A 144 12.10 -6.78 1.59
N THR A 145 12.35 -5.47 1.55
CA THR A 145 12.22 -4.56 2.69
C THR A 145 10.84 -3.90 2.77
N TYR A 146 10.05 -3.97 1.70
CA TYR A 146 8.70 -3.41 1.69
C TYR A 146 7.82 -4.09 2.74
N ARG A 147 7.13 -3.30 3.55
CA ARG A 147 6.20 -3.80 4.59
C ARG A 147 4.88 -3.04 4.50
N THR A 148 3.79 -3.79 4.43
CA THR A 148 2.44 -3.22 4.55
C THR A 148 2.11 -2.95 6.01
N GLY A 149 1.26 -1.96 6.28
CA GLY A 149 0.74 -1.72 7.62
C GLY A 149 1.64 -0.88 8.51
N GLN A 150 2.65 -0.18 7.97
CA GLN A 150 3.52 0.73 8.75
C GLN A 150 2.71 1.80 9.49
N TYR A 151 1.61 2.27 8.88
CA TYR A 151 0.63 3.19 9.49
C TYR A 151 -0.04 2.67 10.78
N ARG A 152 0.10 1.39 11.13
CA ARG A 152 -0.40 0.88 12.42
C ARG A 152 0.56 1.19 13.57
N LEU A 153 1.83 1.39 13.26
CA LEU A 153 2.91 1.55 14.24
C LEU A 153 3.31 3.01 14.46
N ALA A 154 3.02 3.91 13.51
CA ALA A 154 3.48 5.29 13.53
C ALA A 154 2.64 6.23 14.43
N ALA A 155 1.97 5.67 15.44
CA ALA A 155 1.47 6.48 16.54
C ALA A 155 2.68 7.22 17.18
N LEU A 156 2.50 8.49 17.56
CA LEU A 156 3.40 9.27 18.42
C LEU A 156 4.42 10.20 17.74
N ASN A 157 4.06 10.94 16.70
CA ASN A 157 4.64 12.29 16.57
C ASN A 157 3.53 13.34 16.57
N PRO A 158 3.10 13.83 17.75
CA PRO A 158 2.21 14.97 17.79
C PRO A 158 2.89 16.10 17.01
N LYS A 159 2.20 16.63 16.00
CA LYS A 159 2.61 17.90 15.42
C LYS A 159 2.46 18.93 16.52
N VAL A 160 3.58 19.31 17.14
CA VAL A 160 3.64 20.44 18.06
C VAL A 160 3.06 21.62 17.29
N GLY A 161 1.82 21.97 17.62
CA GLY A 161 1.24 23.22 17.18
C GLY A 161 2.12 24.30 17.77
N VAL A 162 2.82 25.03 16.90
CA VAL A 162 3.42 26.31 17.29
C VAL A 162 2.25 27.18 17.72
N GLY A 163 2.01 27.23 19.03
CA GLY A 163 1.15 28.23 19.63
C GLY A 163 1.73 29.59 19.26
N ARG A 164 0.98 30.35 18.47
CA ARG A 164 1.08 31.81 18.53
C ARG A 164 0.02 32.26 19.52
N VAL A 165 0.48 32.55 20.73
CA VAL A 165 -0.06 33.64 21.56
C VAL A 165 0.19 34.96 20.85
#